data_AF-A0A432CAU1-F1
#
_entry.id   AF-A0A432CAU1-F1
#
_cell.length_a   1.000
_cell.length_b   1.000
_cell.length_c   1.000
_cell.angle_alpha   90.00
_cell.angle_beta   90.00
_cell.angle_gamma   90.00
#
_symmetry.space_group_name_H-M   'P 1'
#
loop_
_entity.id
_entity.type
_entity.pdbx_description
1 polymer ?
#
loop_
_entity_poly.entity_id
_entity_poly.type
_entity_poly.pdbx_seq_one_letter_code
_entity_poly.pdbx_strand_id
1 'polypeptide(L)' 'MDTISIKIDNKNFQVEKGTTILDAAKSVGINIPTLCYMNLHDLNTTHNPTGCRVCVVEVVGRKNLAPACA' A
#
# COMPACT_ATOMS: atom_id res chain seq x y z
N MET A 1 -2.37 15.37 -12.09
CA MET A 1 -1.89 14.12 -11.45
C MET A 1 -0.64 14.50 -10.68
N ASP A 2 -0.77 14.72 -9.38
CA ASP A 2 0.35 15.05 -8.50
C ASP A 2 1.08 13.76 -8.12
N THR A 3 2.32 13.58 -8.59
CA THR A 3 3.17 12.46 -8.20
C THR A 3 4.11 12.85 -7.06
N ILE A 4 4.34 11.92 -6.14
CA ILE A 4 5.29 12.08 -5.03
C ILE A 4 6.40 11.04 -5.15
N SER A 5 7.60 11.45 -4.74
CA SER A 5 8.75 10.55 -4.66
C SER A 5 8.73 9.83 -3.31
N ILE A 6 8.70 8.50 -3.34
CA ILE A 6 8.76 7.64 -2.16
C ILE A 6 9.94 6.67 -2.28
N LYS A 7 10.30 6.05 -1.16
CA LYS A 7 11.38 5.07 -1.10
C LYS A 7 10.86 3.77 -0.49
N ILE A 8 10.91 2.68 -1.25
CA ILE A 8 10.53 1.33 -0.80
C ILE A 8 11.77 0.43 -0.96
N ASP A 9 12.13 -0.33 0.08
CA ASP A 9 13.32 -1.21 0.08
C ASP A 9 14.59 -0.55 -0.46
N ASN A 10 14.82 0.68 -0.01
CA ASN A 10 15.96 1.51 -0.37
C ASN A 10 16.00 1.99 -1.85
N LYS A 11 14.96 1.73 -2.64
CA LYS A 11 14.80 2.16 -4.03
C LYS A 11 13.80 3.31 -4.13
N ASN A 12 14.09 4.28 -4.99
CA ASN A 12 13.24 5.45 -5.21
C ASN A 12 12.18 5.16 -6.28
N PHE A 13 10.95 5.55 -6.01
CA PHE A 13 9.81 5.38 -6.91
C PHE A 13 8.97 6.66 -6.95
N GLN A 14 8.28 6.88 -8.07
CA GLN A 14 7.27 7.92 -8.19
C GLN A 14 5.90 7.27 -8.21
N VAL A 15 5.02 7.71 -7.32
CA VAL A 15 3.64 7.21 -7.21
C VAL A 15 2.67 8.38 -7.17
N GLU A 16 1.42 8.14 -7.56
CA GLU A 16 0.38 9.16 -7.45
C GLU A 16 0.07 9.47 -5.98
N LYS A 17 -0.08 10.76 -5.69
CA LYS A 17 -0.46 11.23 -4.36
C LYS A 17 -1.85 10.70 -4.00
N GLY A 18 -1.96 10.10 -2.81
CA GLY A 18 -3.20 9.51 -2.31
C GLY A 18 -3.33 8.00 -2.56
N THR A 19 -2.35 7.37 -3.21
CA THR A 19 -2.26 5.90 -3.29
C THR A 19 -1.89 5.27 -1.96
N THR A 20 -2.37 4.04 -1.70
CA THR A 20 -1.99 3.26 -0.53
C THR A 20 -0.57 2.69 -0.69
N ILE A 21 0.07 2.31 0.42
CA ILE A 21 1.40 1.66 0.34
C ILE A 21 1.31 0.34 -0.44
N LEU A 22 0.19 -0.37 -0.31
CA LEU A 22 -0.08 -1.60 -1.05
C LEU A 22 -0.12 -1.37 -2.57
N ASP A 23 -0.86 -0.36 -3.02
CA ASP A 23 -0.97 -0.04 -4.45
C ASP A 23 0.34 0.52 -5.00
N ALA A 24 1.03 1.36 -4.22
CA ALA A 24 2.37 1.85 -4.53
C ALA A 24 3.35 0.69 -4.73
N ALA A 25 3.42 -0.26 -3.79
CA ALA A 25 4.28 -1.44 -3.87
C ALA A 25 3.91 -2.32 -5.09
N LYS A 26 2.62 -2.52 -5.34
CA LYS A 26 2.14 -3.32 -6.49
C LYS A 26 2.54 -2.71 -7.82
N SER A 27 2.47 -1.38 -7.96
CA SER A 27 2.87 -0.68 -9.20
C SER A 27 4.35 -0.84 -9.56
N VAL A 28 5.19 -1.13 -8.57
CA VAL A 28 6.64 -1.32 -8.74
C VAL A 28 7.06 -2.79 -8.71
N GLY A 29 6.09 -3.72 -8.73
CA GLY A 29 6.33 -5.15 -8.74
C GLY A 29 6.67 -5.77 -7.38
N ILE A 30 6.45 -5.05 -6.29
CA ILE A 30 6.62 -5.57 -4.92
C ILE A 30 5.28 -6.16 -4.47
N ASN A 31 5.26 -7.46 -4.22
CA ASN A 31 4.05 -8.15 -3.77
C ASN A 31 3.96 -8.17 -2.24
N ILE A 32 3.04 -7.38 -1.68
CA ILE A 32 2.72 -7.43 -0.25
C ILE A 32 1.53 -8.40 -0.08
N PRO A 33 1.65 -9.44 0.76
CA PRO A 33 0.56 -10.40 0.94
C PRO A 33 -0.65 -9.73 1.59
N THR A 34 -1.83 -9.99 1.04
CA THR A 34 -3.10 -9.44 1.52
C THR A 34 -4.13 -10.54 1.62
N LEU A 35 -4.92 -10.53 2.69
CA LEU A 35 -5.99 -11.51 2.91
C LEU A 35 -7.38 -10.87 2.93
N CYS A 36 -7.51 -9.68 3.52
CA CYS A 36 -8.79 -9.00 3.72
C CYS A 36 -9.01 -7.78 2.81
N TYR A 37 -7.94 -7.28 2.18
CA TYR A 37 -8.02 -6.20 1.20
C TYR A 37 -8.49 -6.77 -0.14
N MET A 38 -9.57 -6.21 -0.69
CA MET A 38 -10.08 -6.58 -2.00
C MET A 38 -10.44 -5.30 -2.77
N ASN A 39 -9.88 -5.16 -3.96
CA ASN A 39 -10.23 -4.07 -4.87
C ASN A 39 -11.20 -4.61 -5.93
N LEU A 40 -12.49 -4.35 -5.75
CA LEU A 40 -13.56 -4.83 -6.64
C LEU A 40 -13.76 -3.80 -7.76
N HIS A 41 -12.93 -3.90 -8.79
CA HIS A 41 -12.92 -2.99 -9.94
C HIS A 41 -14.30 -2.90 -10.60
N ASP A 42 -15.01 -4.03 -10.75
CA ASP A 42 -16.34 -4.09 -11.38
C ASP A 42 -17.42 -3.32 -10.59
N LEU A 43 -17.21 -3.16 -9.28
CA LEU A 43 -18.15 -2.47 -8.37
C LEU A 43 -17.64 -1.09 -7.95
N ASN A 44 -16.52 -0.63 -8.53
CA ASN A 44 -15.81 0.60 -8.19
C ASN A 44 -15.67 0.81 -6.66
N THR A 45 -15.49 -0.29 -5.92
CA THR A 45 -15.54 -0.30 -4.45
C THR A 45 -14.32 -1.03 -3.91
N THR A 46 -13.69 -0.44 -2.89
CA THR A 46 -12.56 -1.04 -2.19
C THR A 46 -12.99 -1.56 -0.83
N HIS A 47 -12.86 -2.86 -0.60
CA HIS A 47 -13.08 -3.47 0.71
C HIS A 47 -11.77 -3.47 1.49
N ASN A 48 -11.69 -2.62 2.52
CA ASN A 48 -10.48 -2.43 3.32
C ASN A 48 -10.74 -2.47 4.84
N PRO A 49 -11.05 -3.64 5.41
CA PRO A 49 -11.38 -3.77 6.83
C PRO A 49 -10.17 -3.64 7.75
N THR A 50 -8.94 -3.71 7.22
CA THR A 50 -7.66 -3.61 7.98
C THR A 50 -7.47 -4.64 9.11
N GLY A 51 -8.43 -5.55 9.32
CA GLY A 51 -8.44 -6.48 10.44
C GLY A 51 -7.45 -7.65 10.35
N CYS A 52 -7.09 -8.07 9.13
CA CYS A 52 -6.24 -9.26 8.95
C CYS A 52 -4.77 -9.05 9.31
N ARG A 53 -4.27 -7.80 9.28
CA ARG A 53 -2.88 -7.44 9.62
C ARG A 53 -1.78 -8.25 8.91
N VAL A 54 -2.08 -8.88 7.76
CA VAL A 54 -1.11 -9.65 6.96
C VAL A 54 -0.20 -8.71 6.14
N CYS A 55 -0.74 -7.59 5.66
CA CYS A 55 -0.04 -6.63 4.80
C CYS A 55 0.80 -5.61 5.59
N VAL A 56 1.28 -5.95 6.79
CA VAL A 56 1.98 -4.98 7.63
C VAL A 56 3.40 -4.73 7.13
N VAL A 57 3.81 -3.46 7.14
CA VAL A 57 5.12 -2.98 6.67
C VAL A 57 5.74 -2.03 7.69
N GLU A 58 7.06 -1.95 7.68
CA GLU A 58 7.80 -0.97 8.47
C GLU A 58 7.82 0.38 7.75
N VAL A 59 7.55 1.45 8.49
CA VAL A 59 7.59 2.82 7.97
C VAL A 59 8.54 3.62 8.85
N VAL A 60 9.56 4.21 8.24
CA VAL A 60 10.56 5.02 8.94
C VAL A 60 9.87 6.16 9.71
N GLY A 61 10.17 6.28 11.00
CA GLY A 61 9.56 7.28 11.89
C GLY A 61 8.24 6.84 12.54
N ARG A 62 7.70 5.66 12.21
CA ARG A 62 6.52 5.09 12.86
C ARG A 62 6.92 4.08 13.92
N LYS A 63 6.32 4.17 15.11
CA LYS A 63 6.63 3.27 16.25
C LYS A 63 6.17 1.83 16.02
N ASN A 64 5.05 1.64 15.32
CA ASN A 64 4.43 0.35 15.06
C ASN A 64 4.34 0.08 13.55
N LEU A 65 4.31 -1.20 13.17
CA LEU A 65 4.08 -1.60 11.78
C LEU A 65 2.78 -1.02 11.22
N ALA A 66 2.85 -0.48 10.01
CA ALA A 66 1.72 0.10 9.29
C ALA A 66 1.02 -0.98 8.46
N PRO A 67 -0.31 -1.05 8.47
CA PRO A 67 -1.01 -1.82 7.46
C PRO A 67 -0.76 -1.17 6.08
N ALA A 68 -0.25 -1.91 5.10
CA ALA A 68 0.02 -1.32 3.79
C ALA A 68 -1.27 -0.97 3.03
N CYS A 69 -2.38 -1.62 3.35
CA CYS A 69 -3.65 -1.44 2.68
C CYS A 69 -4.42 -0.18 3.13
N ALA A 70 -3.99 0.52 4.18
CA ALA A 70 -4.73 1.66 4.78
C ALA A 70 -3.80 2.81 5.21
#